data_AF-A0A9D5YCE5-F1
#
_entry.id   AF-A0A9D5YCE5-F1
#
_cell.length_a   1.000
_cell.length_b   1.000
_cell.length_c   1.000
_cell.angle_alpha   90.00
_cell.angle_beta   90.00
_cell.angle_gamma   90.00
#
_symmetry.space_group_name_H-M   'P 1'
#
loop_
_entity.id
_entity.type
_entity.pdbx_description
1 polymer ?
#
loop_
_entity_poly.entity_id
_entity_poly.type
_entity_poly.pdbx_seq_one_letter_code
_entity_poly.pdbx_strand_id
1 'polypeptide(L)'
;MKTKKNLIKFAAIFLLLAIMTSSFVACKKDDSIDPNEKNVTKLSFKAASGYDYLKSLDGTLVTISGYMATSSPVDGSFMFLMNLPYQSCPFCVPNTSQLSNTMEIYPKKGESFSYTTQAIRVEGTLEVSESEDKPFTDMYGYEFCCKIVDATYTIIKAEDLSEDMALWQKIANTDVVNDIYKMYDYVNFLCAWNTYFVNSHTDENGVTQPGYFLYASDAENFIYKDGAQYNYGYKEGYFDSIVAEIEAVDKTAFTDLVANVRKAEALANKALGELENKNYTSEYKYVEKFGKEDWVFTLNKGEELTAEMQKIYMEFSNWLGSWEM
;
A
#
# COMPACT_ATOMS: atom_id res chain seq x y z
N MET A 1 12.43 -75.43 12.08
CA MET A 1 12.99 -74.20 12.68
C MET A 1 13.07 -73.02 11.68
N LYS A 2 11.99 -72.74 10.91
CA LYS A 2 11.95 -71.65 9.89
C LYS A 2 10.69 -70.78 9.92
N THR A 3 9.70 -71.09 10.77
CA THR A 3 8.38 -70.43 10.77
C THR A 3 8.23 -69.30 11.80
N LYS A 4 9.02 -69.27 12.90
CA LYS A 4 8.91 -68.21 13.92
C LYS A 4 9.57 -66.87 13.53
N LYS A 5 10.55 -66.86 12.61
CA LYS A 5 11.26 -65.61 12.23
C LYS A 5 10.45 -64.70 11.29
N ASN A 6 9.49 -65.24 10.53
CA ASN A 6 8.68 -64.43 9.61
C ASN A 6 7.46 -63.80 10.28
N LEU A 7 6.90 -64.40 11.33
CA LEU A 7 5.81 -63.76 12.10
C LEU A 7 6.27 -62.51 12.84
N ILE A 8 7.50 -62.51 13.37
CA ILE A 8 8.03 -61.37 14.14
C ILE A 8 8.32 -60.17 13.21
N LYS A 9 8.73 -60.41 11.96
CA LYS A 9 8.95 -59.35 10.97
C LYS A 9 7.64 -58.73 10.47
N PHE A 10 6.59 -59.54 10.28
CA PHE A 10 5.27 -59.01 9.89
C PHE A 10 4.58 -58.25 11.03
N ALA A 11 4.73 -58.69 12.28
CA ALA A 11 4.22 -57.97 13.45
C ALA A 11 4.94 -56.62 13.66
N ALA A 12 6.26 -56.55 13.43
CA ALA A 12 7.02 -55.30 13.56
C ALA A 12 6.66 -54.26 12.47
N ILE A 13 6.37 -54.72 11.24
CA ILE A 13 5.98 -53.82 10.14
C ILE A 13 4.55 -53.28 10.34
N PHE A 14 3.62 -54.08 10.86
CA PHE A 14 2.28 -53.60 11.23
C PHE A 14 2.28 -52.64 12.43
N LEU A 15 3.18 -52.86 13.40
CA LEU A 15 3.31 -51.96 14.56
C LEU A 15 3.95 -50.62 14.16
N LEU A 16 4.88 -50.61 13.21
CA LEU A 16 5.46 -49.37 12.66
C LEU A 16 4.48 -48.60 11.74
N LEU A 17 3.58 -49.29 11.02
CA LEU A 17 2.55 -48.63 10.23
C LEU A 17 1.41 -48.07 11.10
N ALA A 18 1.09 -48.71 12.23
CA ALA A 18 0.07 -48.23 13.17
C ALA A 18 0.52 -47.04 14.02
N ILE A 19 1.83 -46.88 14.25
CA ILE A 19 2.39 -45.74 15.01
C ILE A 19 2.54 -44.49 14.10
N MET A 20 2.59 -44.65 12.78
CA MET A 20 2.67 -43.53 11.82
C MET A 20 1.32 -42.87 11.51
N THR A 21 0.20 -43.43 11.98
CA THR A 21 -1.16 -42.89 11.75
C THR A 21 -1.77 -42.20 12.97
N SER A 22 -1.00 -41.94 14.03
CA SER A 22 -1.52 -41.40 15.30
C SER A 22 -0.98 -40.01 15.70
N SER A 23 -0.37 -39.28 14.77
CA SER A 23 0.11 -37.91 15.00
C SER A 23 -0.69 -36.84 14.26
N PHE A 24 -1.99 -37.05 14.07
CA PHE A 24 -2.92 -35.91 13.99
C PHE A 24 -3.35 -35.58 15.41
N VAL A 25 -2.44 -34.97 16.17
CA VAL A 25 -2.85 -34.08 17.25
C VAL A 25 -3.55 -32.93 16.53
N ALA A 26 -4.87 -33.06 16.40
CA ALA A 26 -5.72 -31.91 16.19
C ALA A 26 -5.38 -30.95 17.33
N CYS A 27 -4.68 -29.85 17.02
CA CYS A 27 -4.69 -28.69 17.88
C CYS A 27 -6.16 -28.38 18.12
N LYS A 28 -6.63 -28.75 19.32
CA LYS A 28 -7.86 -28.24 19.88
C LYS A 28 -7.60 -26.74 20.03
N LYS A 29 -7.97 -25.97 19.00
CA LYS A 29 -8.33 -24.58 19.20
C LYS A 29 -9.45 -24.64 20.23
N ASP A 30 -9.18 -24.07 21.40
CA ASP A 30 -10.18 -23.79 22.39
C ASP A 30 -11.00 -22.61 21.84
N ASP A 31 -11.74 -22.86 20.75
CA ASP A 31 -12.82 -21.99 20.31
C ASP A 31 -13.97 -22.31 21.26
N SER A 32 -13.93 -21.71 22.44
CA SER A 32 -15.14 -21.52 23.23
C SER A 32 -16.04 -20.61 22.40
N ILE A 33 -16.83 -21.20 21.51
CA ILE A 33 -17.88 -20.52 20.77
C ILE A 33 -18.87 -20.03 21.82
N ASP A 34 -18.87 -18.72 22.06
CA ASP A 34 -19.95 -18.07 22.78
C ASP A 34 -21.22 -18.25 21.93
N PRO A 35 -22.27 -18.91 22.44
CA PRO A 35 -23.51 -19.09 21.70
C PRO A 35 -24.25 -17.77 21.39
N ASN A 36 -23.74 -16.62 21.84
CA ASN A 36 -24.20 -15.28 21.45
C ASN A 36 -23.26 -14.54 20.47
N GLU A 37 -22.17 -15.16 20.00
CA GLU A 37 -21.28 -14.54 19.04
C GLU A 37 -22.03 -14.40 17.70
N LYS A 38 -22.48 -13.18 17.40
CA LYS A 38 -22.90 -12.83 16.05
C LYS A 38 -21.77 -13.27 15.11
N ASN A 39 -22.06 -14.02 14.07
CA ASN A 39 -21.08 -14.33 13.02
C ASN A 39 -20.71 -13.01 12.32
N VAL A 40 -19.73 -12.29 12.87
CA VAL A 40 -19.17 -11.06 12.30
C VAL A 40 -17.99 -11.47 11.43
N THR A 41 -18.06 -11.18 10.14
CA THR A 41 -16.96 -11.47 9.22
C THR A 41 -15.88 -10.42 9.37
N LYS A 42 -14.66 -10.83 9.75
CA LYS A 42 -13.51 -9.92 9.81
C LYS A 42 -12.99 -9.61 8.41
N LEU A 43 -12.97 -8.33 8.05
CA LEU A 43 -12.33 -7.79 6.86
C LEU A 43 -10.93 -7.25 7.21
N SER A 44 -10.09 -7.16 6.19
CA SER A 44 -8.78 -6.48 6.19
C SER A 44 -8.59 -5.84 4.83
N PHE A 45 -7.89 -4.70 4.72
CA PHE A 45 -7.53 -4.15 3.42
C PHE A 45 -6.46 -5.00 2.70
N LYS A 46 -5.67 -5.80 3.43
CA LYS A 46 -4.74 -6.85 2.93
C LYS A 46 -5.44 -7.90 2.07
N ALA A 47 -6.68 -8.21 2.44
CA ALA A 47 -7.55 -8.98 1.57
C ALA A 47 -7.98 -8.03 0.47
N ALA A 48 -7.13 -7.92 -0.57
CA ALA A 48 -7.50 -7.54 -1.93
C ALA A 48 -8.52 -8.57 -2.43
N SER A 49 -9.64 -8.52 -1.76
CA SER A 49 -10.85 -9.24 -2.00
C SER A 49 -11.29 -8.66 -3.32
N GLY A 50 -10.87 -9.30 -4.41
CA GLY A 50 -11.42 -8.98 -5.72
C GLY A 50 -12.93 -8.85 -5.58
N TYR A 51 -13.53 -7.94 -6.36
CA TYR A 51 -14.94 -7.57 -6.25
C TYR A 51 -15.86 -8.76 -5.93
N ASP A 52 -15.63 -9.92 -6.54
CA ASP A 52 -16.32 -11.20 -6.28
C ASP A 52 -16.38 -11.64 -4.80
N TYR A 53 -15.29 -11.53 -4.05
CA TYR A 53 -15.27 -11.88 -2.62
C TYR A 53 -16.11 -10.89 -1.82
N LEU A 54 -15.93 -9.59 -2.05
CA LEU A 54 -16.73 -8.57 -1.36
C LEU A 54 -18.20 -8.76 -1.69
N LYS A 55 -18.52 -9.04 -2.96
CA LYS A 55 -19.88 -9.30 -3.41
C LYS A 55 -20.49 -10.53 -2.73
N SER A 56 -19.70 -11.54 -2.41
CA SER A 56 -20.15 -12.70 -1.62
C SER A 56 -20.53 -12.37 -0.17
N LEU A 57 -20.06 -11.23 0.35
CA LEU A 57 -20.31 -10.73 1.70
C LEU A 57 -21.33 -9.59 1.75
N ASP A 58 -21.91 -9.22 0.60
CA ASP A 58 -22.89 -8.12 0.48
C ASP A 58 -24.09 -8.35 1.41
N GLY A 59 -24.42 -7.34 2.22
CA GLY A 59 -25.47 -7.38 3.24
C GLY A 59 -25.11 -8.13 4.53
N THR A 60 -23.87 -8.60 4.70
CA THR A 60 -23.44 -9.29 5.93
C THR A 60 -22.84 -8.33 6.96
N LEU A 61 -22.86 -8.74 8.23
CA LEU A 61 -22.23 -8.00 9.32
C LEU A 61 -20.72 -8.24 9.29
N VAL A 62 -19.96 -7.15 9.22
CA VAL A 62 -18.50 -7.18 9.10
C VAL A 62 -17.83 -6.36 10.20
N THR A 63 -16.57 -6.69 10.49
CA THR A 63 -15.69 -5.84 11.30
C THR A 63 -14.38 -5.56 10.58
N ILE A 64 -13.89 -4.33 10.69
CA ILE A 64 -12.61 -3.91 10.15
C ILE A 64 -11.94 -2.95 11.13
N SER A 65 -10.63 -2.98 11.20
CA SER A 65 -9.86 -2.10 12.09
C SER A 65 -9.00 -1.15 11.25
N GLY A 66 -8.84 0.09 11.71
CA GLY A 66 -8.10 1.11 10.99
C GLY A 66 -8.06 2.45 11.72
N TYR A 67 -7.81 3.53 10.97
CA TYR A 67 -7.67 4.89 11.46
C TYR A 67 -8.60 5.84 10.69
N MET A 68 -9.15 6.85 11.35
CA MET A 68 -9.94 7.88 10.65
C MET A 68 -9.01 8.81 9.87
N ALA A 69 -9.26 8.99 8.57
CA ALA A 69 -8.55 10.00 7.79
C ALA A 69 -8.89 11.40 8.30
N THR A 70 -7.91 12.32 8.27
CA THR A 70 -8.15 13.73 8.66
C THR A 70 -9.10 14.46 7.70
N SER A 71 -9.29 13.92 6.49
CA SER A 71 -10.25 14.42 5.49
C SER A 71 -11.69 13.99 5.74
N SER A 72 -11.96 13.19 6.79
CA SER A 72 -13.33 12.80 7.14
C SER A 72 -14.20 14.04 7.46
N PRO A 73 -15.47 14.08 7.03
CA PRO A 73 -16.36 15.19 7.31
C PRO A 73 -16.41 15.57 8.80
N VAL A 74 -16.29 16.86 9.08
CA VAL A 74 -16.32 17.39 10.46
C VAL A 74 -17.68 17.17 11.14
N ASP A 75 -18.75 17.05 10.35
CA ASP A 75 -20.10 16.76 10.87
C ASP A 75 -20.31 15.28 11.25
N GLY A 76 -19.34 14.41 10.94
CA GLY A 76 -19.39 12.98 11.26
C GLY A 76 -20.43 12.21 10.46
N SER A 77 -20.90 12.75 9.33
CA SER A 77 -21.88 12.13 8.44
C SER A 77 -21.40 10.80 7.84
N PHE A 78 -20.09 10.66 7.67
CA PHE A 78 -19.36 9.41 7.41
C PHE A 78 -17.89 9.60 7.80
N MET A 79 -17.09 8.55 7.68
CA MET A 79 -15.63 8.65 7.80
C MET A 79 -14.93 7.84 6.73
N PHE A 80 -13.73 8.28 6.36
CA PHE A 80 -12.79 7.44 5.62
C PHE A 80 -11.98 6.63 6.63
N LEU A 81 -12.12 5.31 6.59
CA LEU A 81 -11.29 4.40 7.35
C LEU A 81 -10.07 4.01 6.52
N MET A 82 -8.90 4.25 7.08
CA MET A 82 -7.60 4.00 6.46
C MET A 82 -6.88 2.86 7.18
N ASN A 83 -6.03 2.12 6.46
CA ASN A 83 -5.15 1.13 7.09
C ASN A 83 -3.99 1.75 7.86
N LEU A 84 -3.62 3.00 7.55
CA LEU A 84 -2.48 3.70 8.13
C LEU A 84 -2.90 4.98 8.90
N PRO A 85 -2.23 5.32 10.01
CA PRO A 85 -2.50 6.54 10.75
C PRO A 85 -2.04 7.78 9.96
N TYR A 86 -2.64 8.93 10.24
CA TYR A 86 -2.24 10.25 9.73
C TYR A 86 -2.23 10.41 8.20
N GLN A 87 -2.84 9.49 7.45
CA GLN A 87 -3.05 9.71 6.03
C GLN A 87 -4.09 10.82 5.83
N SER A 88 -3.60 11.95 5.32
CA SER A 88 -4.44 13.14 5.08
C SER A 88 -5.30 13.05 3.84
N CYS A 89 -4.90 12.20 2.88
CA CYS A 89 -5.47 12.16 1.55
C CYS A 89 -5.71 10.71 1.15
N PRO A 90 -6.97 10.23 1.15
CA PRO A 90 -7.31 8.90 0.66
C PRO A 90 -6.96 8.69 -0.83
N PHE A 91 -6.69 9.78 -1.55
CA PHE A 91 -6.66 9.84 -3.01
C PHE A 91 -5.30 10.21 -3.59
N CYS A 92 -4.24 10.31 -2.77
CA CYS A 92 -2.99 10.91 -3.24
C CYS A 92 -2.06 9.96 -4.02
N VAL A 93 -2.28 8.62 -4.04
CA VAL A 93 -1.81 7.62 -5.05
C VAL A 93 -2.10 6.17 -4.57
N PRO A 94 -2.25 5.15 -5.45
CA PRO A 94 -2.91 5.16 -6.75
C PRO A 94 -4.43 4.97 -6.59
N ASN A 95 -5.19 5.56 -7.51
CA ASN A 95 -6.65 5.57 -7.51
C ASN A 95 -7.20 4.21 -7.98
N THR A 96 -7.43 3.28 -7.06
CA THR A 96 -8.08 2.00 -7.34
C THR A 96 -9.38 1.88 -6.55
N SER A 97 -10.43 1.42 -7.21
CA SER A 97 -11.75 1.16 -6.64
C SER A 97 -11.78 -0.10 -5.75
N GLN A 98 -10.68 -0.84 -5.71
CA GLN A 98 -10.46 -1.96 -4.80
C GLN A 98 -10.05 -1.45 -3.41
N LEU A 99 -10.39 -2.20 -2.36
CA LEU A 99 -9.90 -1.98 -1.00
C LEU A 99 -8.37 -2.05 -0.97
N SER A 100 -7.71 -0.94 -1.29
CA SER A 100 -6.25 -0.85 -1.33
C SER A 100 -5.71 -0.19 -0.07
N ASN A 101 -6.46 0.77 0.49
CA ASN A 101 -6.09 1.51 1.70
C ASN A 101 -7.24 2.33 2.33
N THR A 102 -8.40 2.45 1.68
CA THR A 102 -9.52 3.32 2.12
C THR A 102 -10.86 2.61 2.00
N MET A 103 -11.73 2.81 2.99
CA MET A 103 -13.13 2.40 2.96
C MET A 103 -14.03 3.49 3.53
N GLU A 104 -15.17 3.74 2.91
CA GLU A 104 -16.20 4.61 3.48
C GLU A 104 -17.02 3.88 4.54
N ILE A 105 -17.18 4.53 5.69
CA ILE A 105 -17.97 4.02 6.80
C ILE A 105 -19.05 5.04 7.15
N TYR A 106 -20.31 4.60 7.15
CA TYR A 106 -21.48 5.41 7.44
C TYR A 106 -22.09 5.02 8.79
N PRO A 107 -22.42 6.00 9.66
CA PRO A 107 -23.05 5.73 10.95
C PRO A 107 -24.48 5.23 10.74
N LYS A 108 -25.09 4.72 11.81
CA LYS A 108 -26.54 4.46 11.82
C LYS A 108 -27.31 5.73 11.54
N LYS A 109 -28.48 5.57 10.92
CA LYS A 109 -29.36 6.69 10.60
C LYS A 109 -29.66 7.55 11.85
N GLY A 110 -29.25 8.83 11.80
CA GLY A 110 -29.45 9.79 12.88
C GLY A 110 -28.31 9.86 13.90
N GLU A 111 -27.26 9.05 13.74
CA GLU A 111 -26.03 9.12 14.51
C GLU A 111 -24.91 9.82 13.70
N SER A 112 -23.83 10.21 14.37
CA SER A 112 -22.63 10.77 13.76
C SER A 112 -21.37 10.25 14.46
N PHE A 113 -20.26 10.19 13.73
CA PHE A 113 -18.98 9.82 14.31
C PHE A 113 -18.30 11.02 14.98
N SER A 114 -17.74 10.80 16.17
CA SER A 114 -16.75 11.71 16.74
C SER A 114 -15.38 11.37 16.17
N TYR A 115 -14.62 12.37 15.74
CA TYR A 115 -13.27 12.17 15.24
C TYR A 115 -12.32 11.66 16.34
N THR A 116 -11.41 10.76 15.98
CA THR A 116 -10.32 10.29 16.85
C THR A 116 -9.07 9.99 16.02
N THR A 117 -7.91 10.21 16.60
CA THR A 117 -6.61 9.82 16.01
C THR A 117 -6.16 8.43 16.45
N GLN A 118 -6.88 7.81 17.38
CA GLN A 118 -6.58 6.47 17.86
C GLN A 118 -7.07 5.42 16.87
N ALA A 119 -6.45 4.25 16.89
CA ALA A 119 -6.93 3.11 16.12
C ALA A 119 -8.34 2.72 16.59
N ILE A 120 -9.20 2.38 15.64
CA ILE A 120 -10.59 2.02 15.89
C ILE A 120 -10.94 0.67 15.28
N ARG A 121 -11.86 -0.05 15.92
CA ARG A 121 -12.56 -1.20 15.36
C ARG A 121 -13.96 -0.78 14.96
N VAL A 122 -14.28 -0.91 13.69
CA VAL A 122 -15.60 -0.68 13.12
C VAL A 122 -16.37 -1.99 13.07
N GLU A 123 -17.65 -1.95 13.38
CA GLU A 123 -18.63 -3.02 13.13
C GLU A 123 -19.83 -2.42 12.41
N GLY A 124 -20.26 -3.01 11.30
CA GLY A 124 -21.42 -2.57 10.52
C GLY A 124 -21.75 -3.53 9.37
N THR A 125 -22.73 -3.17 8.55
CA THR A 125 -23.17 -4.00 7.40
C THR A 125 -22.38 -3.63 6.15
N LEU A 126 -21.78 -4.60 5.46
CA LEU A 126 -21.11 -4.36 4.18
C LEU A 126 -22.15 -4.15 3.07
N GLU A 127 -22.03 -3.06 2.32
CA GLU A 127 -22.75 -2.85 1.06
C GLU A 127 -21.76 -2.83 -0.10
N VAL A 128 -22.06 -3.60 -1.15
CA VAL A 128 -21.23 -3.71 -2.35
C VAL A 128 -22.03 -3.28 -3.58
N SER A 129 -21.40 -2.52 -4.48
CA SER A 129 -22.02 -2.02 -5.69
C SER A 129 -22.57 -3.16 -6.56
N GLU A 130 -23.45 -2.85 -7.51
CA GLU A 130 -24.05 -3.84 -8.40
C GLU A 130 -23.01 -4.52 -9.32
N SER A 131 -22.00 -3.75 -9.74
CA SER A 131 -20.87 -4.17 -10.58
C SER A 131 -19.70 -3.20 -10.41
N GLU A 132 -18.51 -3.61 -10.85
CA GLU A 132 -17.32 -2.72 -10.88
C GLU A 132 -17.54 -1.47 -11.75
N ASP A 133 -18.29 -1.59 -12.86
CA ASP A 133 -18.61 -0.47 -13.77
C ASP A 133 -19.68 0.50 -13.25
N LYS A 134 -20.23 0.26 -12.05
CA LYS A 134 -21.27 1.09 -11.41
C LYS A 134 -20.96 1.30 -9.92
N PRO A 135 -19.86 1.96 -9.57
CA PRO A 135 -19.46 2.17 -8.18
C PRO A 135 -20.45 3.08 -7.45
N PHE A 136 -20.38 3.07 -6.11
CA PHE A 136 -20.98 4.13 -5.32
C PHE A 136 -20.20 5.42 -5.54
N THR A 137 -20.89 6.56 -5.61
CA THR A 137 -20.26 7.87 -5.65
C THR A 137 -20.56 8.62 -4.36
N ASP A 138 -19.53 9.07 -3.66
CA ASP A 138 -19.68 9.84 -2.43
C ASP A 138 -20.04 11.31 -2.69
N MET A 139 -20.19 12.11 -1.62
CA MET A 139 -20.53 13.53 -1.75
C MET A 139 -19.41 14.40 -2.35
N TYR A 140 -18.19 13.88 -2.41
CA TYR A 140 -17.02 14.55 -2.97
C TYR A 140 -16.74 14.10 -4.42
N GLY A 141 -17.50 13.13 -4.94
CA GLY A 141 -17.38 12.61 -6.30
C GLY A 141 -16.45 11.40 -6.44
N TYR A 142 -16.03 10.78 -5.33
CA TYR A 142 -15.16 9.61 -5.35
C TYR A 142 -15.94 8.31 -5.49
N GLU A 143 -15.33 7.34 -6.15
CA GLU A 143 -15.95 6.07 -6.53
C GLU A 143 -15.42 4.90 -5.70
N PHE A 144 -16.34 4.18 -5.04
CA PHE A 144 -16.02 3.00 -4.23
C PHE A 144 -16.88 1.80 -4.65
N CYS A 145 -16.29 0.61 -4.76
CA CYS A 145 -17.06 -0.61 -5.02
C CYS A 145 -17.79 -1.13 -3.77
N CYS A 146 -17.41 -0.67 -2.58
CA CYS A 146 -18.02 -1.09 -1.32
C CYS A 146 -17.92 -0.01 -0.24
N LYS A 147 -18.79 -0.12 0.77
CA LYS A 147 -18.81 0.71 1.98
C LYS A 147 -19.40 -0.09 3.15
N ILE A 148 -19.20 0.38 4.38
CA ILE A 148 -19.88 -0.20 5.56
C ILE A 148 -20.92 0.80 6.05
N VAL A 149 -22.16 0.35 6.24
CA VAL A 149 -23.28 1.15 6.73
C VAL A 149 -23.76 0.66 8.09
N ASP A 150 -24.62 1.45 8.73
CA ASP A 150 -25.15 1.19 10.08
C ASP A 150 -24.05 0.93 11.11
N ALA A 151 -22.91 1.58 10.90
CA ALA A 151 -21.68 1.25 11.58
C ALA A 151 -21.55 1.95 12.94
N THR A 152 -20.83 1.29 13.83
CA THR A 152 -20.34 1.86 15.08
C THR A 152 -18.85 1.59 15.19
N TYR A 153 -18.13 2.38 16.00
CA TYR A 153 -16.72 2.11 16.25
C TYR A 153 -16.40 2.07 17.74
N THR A 154 -15.33 1.35 18.08
CA THR A 154 -14.70 1.36 19.41
C THR A 154 -13.24 1.73 19.28
N ILE A 155 -12.69 2.41 20.28
CA ILE A 155 -11.26 2.71 20.36
C ILE A 155 -10.52 1.44 20.78
N ILE A 156 -9.51 1.05 20.02
CA ILE A 156 -8.67 -0.09 20.35
C ILE A 156 -7.59 0.37 21.32
N LYS A 157 -7.56 -0.23 22.51
CA LYS A 157 -6.59 0.13 23.54
C LYS A 157 -5.23 -0.51 23.25
N ALA A 158 -4.16 0.18 23.65
CA ALA A 158 -2.79 -0.27 23.45
C ALA A 158 -2.49 -1.64 24.11
N GLU A 159 -3.16 -1.97 25.20
CA GLU A 159 -3.04 -3.25 25.91
C GLU A 159 -3.69 -4.44 25.17
N ASP A 160 -4.60 -4.15 24.24
CA ASP A 160 -5.33 -5.14 23.45
C ASP A 160 -4.69 -5.38 22.06
N LEU A 161 -3.56 -4.74 21.79
CA LEU A 161 -2.82 -4.86 20.54
C LEU A 161 -1.93 -6.10 20.56
N SER A 162 -1.94 -6.87 19.47
CA SER A 162 -1.00 -7.98 19.27
C SER A 162 0.45 -7.48 19.30
N GLU A 163 1.41 -8.39 19.53
CA GLU A 163 2.85 -8.06 19.46
C GLU A 163 3.22 -7.40 18.12
N ASP A 164 2.60 -7.85 17.03
CA ASP A 164 2.74 -7.27 15.68
C ASP A 164 2.23 -5.83 15.62
N MET A 165 1.14 -5.51 16.33
CA MET A 165 0.60 -4.15 16.38
C MET A 165 1.41 -3.21 17.27
N ALA A 166 1.96 -3.71 18.38
CA ALA A 166 2.89 -2.94 19.19
C ALA A 166 4.16 -2.61 18.39
N LEU A 167 4.63 -3.55 17.57
CA LEU A 167 5.75 -3.34 16.68
C LEU A 167 5.42 -2.33 15.57
N TRP A 168 4.25 -2.45 14.93
CA TRP A 168 3.74 -1.47 13.97
C TRP A 168 3.68 -0.05 14.56
N GLN A 169 3.17 0.10 15.78
CA GLN A 169 3.13 1.41 16.44
C GLN A 169 4.51 2.03 16.61
N LYS A 170 5.56 1.24 16.84
CA LYS A 170 6.92 1.79 16.97
C LYS A 170 7.38 2.44 15.68
N ILE A 171 7.16 1.81 14.52
CA ILE A 171 7.58 2.37 13.23
C ILE A 171 6.62 3.46 12.75
N ALA A 172 5.31 3.33 13.00
CA ALA A 172 4.31 4.33 12.63
C ALA A 172 4.45 5.66 13.41
N ASN A 173 5.08 5.64 14.59
CA ASN A 173 5.40 6.85 15.36
C ASN A 173 6.69 7.54 14.89
N THR A 174 7.30 7.09 13.79
CA THR A 174 8.46 7.72 13.14
C THR A 174 8.08 8.28 11.78
N ASP A 175 8.99 9.05 11.16
CA ASP A 175 8.80 9.56 9.79
C ASP A 175 9.18 8.56 8.69
N VAL A 176 9.67 7.36 9.05
CA VAL A 176 10.19 6.34 8.13
C VAL A 176 9.24 6.04 6.98
N VAL A 177 7.95 5.85 7.27
CA VAL A 177 6.96 5.52 6.24
C VAL A 177 6.81 6.68 5.23
N ASN A 178 6.80 7.92 5.71
CA ASN A 178 6.76 9.11 4.86
C ASN A 178 8.04 9.24 4.03
N ASP A 179 9.19 8.92 4.61
CA ASP A 179 10.47 8.99 3.90
C ASP A 179 10.60 7.90 2.83
N ILE A 180 10.01 6.71 3.06
CA ILE A 180 9.88 5.67 2.01
C ILE A 180 8.94 6.14 0.88
N TYR A 181 7.85 6.84 1.18
CA TYR A 181 7.01 7.43 0.13
C TYR A 181 7.78 8.44 -0.72
N LYS A 182 8.51 9.37 -0.09
CA LYS A 182 9.38 10.32 -0.81
C LYS A 182 10.46 9.61 -1.63
N MET A 183 10.97 8.48 -1.12
CA MET A 183 11.93 7.65 -1.83
C MET A 183 11.30 7.07 -3.10
N TYR A 184 10.07 6.58 -3.03
CA TYR A 184 9.36 6.09 -4.21
C TYR A 184 9.01 7.19 -5.21
N ASP A 185 8.70 8.41 -4.76
CA ASP A 185 8.54 9.57 -5.65
C ASP A 185 9.83 9.84 -6.44
N TYR A 186 10.98 9.78 -5.76
CA TYR A 186 12.30 9.90 -6.39
C TYR A 186 12.57 8.75 -7.38
N VAL A 187 12.35 7.49 -6.98
CA VAL A 187 12.56 6.32 -7.84
C VAL A 187 11.66 6.38 -9.08
N ASN A 188 10.38 6.74 -8.92
CA ASN A 188 9.44 6.90 -10.02
C ASN A 188 9.89 8.02 -10.97
N PHE A 189 10.34 9.15 -10.42
CA PHE A 189 10.90 10.22 -11.23
C PHE A 189 12.07 9.73 -12.08
N LEU A 190 13.03 8.99 -11.53
CA LEU A 190 14.14 8.44 -12.30
C LEU A 190 13.68 7.47 -13.41
N CYS A 191 12.66 6.66 -13.14
CA CYS A 191 12.14 5.67 -14.09
C CYS A 191 11.35 6.29 -15.25
N ALA A 192 10.81 7.51 -15.07
CA ALA A 192 9.83 8.09 -15.99
C ALA A 192 9.92 9.62 -16.14
N TRP A 193 11.10 10.22 -15.93
CA TRP A 193 11.28 11.69 -15.93
C TRP A 193 10.78 12.35 -17.22
N ASN A 194 10.86 11.66 -18.36
CA ASN A 194 10.42 12.16 -19.68
C ASN A 194 8.90 12.34 -19.78
N THR A 195 8.14 11.82 -18.83
CA THR A 195 6.68 11.97 -18.74
C THR A 195 6.26 13.19 -17.91
N TYR A 196 7.18 13.74 -17.10
CA TYR A 196 6.96 14.94 -16.32
C TYR A 196 7.00 16.18 -17.23
N PHE A 197 6.35 17.26 -16.80
CA PHE A 197 6.27 18.48 -17.60
C PHE A 197 6.19 19.75 -16.75
N VAL A 198 6.62 20.85 -17.36
CA VAL A 198 6.38 22.21 -16.88
C VAL A 198 5.16 22.75 -17.63
N ASN A 199 4.15 23.26 -16.92
CA ASN A 199 2.90 23.75 -17.53
C ASN A 199 3.10 25.03 -18.36
N SER A 200 3.93 25.93 -17.86
CA SER A 200 4.37 27.16 -18.51
C SER A 200 5.59 27.68 -17.76
N HIS A 201 6.41 28.50 -18.41
CA HIS A 201 7.57 29.12 -17.78
C HIS A 201 7.73 30.55 -18.28
N THR A 202 8.32 31.41 -17.47
CA THR A 202 8.65 32.77 -17.87
C THR A 202 10.09 32.78 -18.38
N ASP A 203 10.29 33.28 -19.59
CA ASP A 203 11.64 33.43 -20.16
C ASP A 203 12.41 34.62 -19.55
N GLU A 204 13.67 34.76 -19.97
CA GLU A 204 14.56 35.84 -19.50
C GLU A 204 14.03 37.25 -19.80
N ASN A 205 13.08 37.38 -20.74
CA ASN A 205 12.45 38.64 -21.11
C ASN A 205 11.13 38.90 -20.37
N GLY A 206 10.75 38.03 -19.42
CA GLY A 206 9.51 38.16 -18.68
C GLY A 206 8.27 37.68 -19.45
N VAL A 207 8.45 36.98 -20.58
CA VAL A 207 7.35 36.48 -21.41
C VAL A 207 7.00 35.06 -20.99
N THR A 208 5.70 34.82 -20.76
CA THR A 208 5.20 33.47 -20.49
C THR A 208 5.24 32.63 -21.75
N GLN A 209 6.04 31.57 -21.72
CA GLN A 209 6.19 30.58 -22.76
C GLN A 209 5.29 29.35 -22.48
N PRO A 210 4.84 28.65 -23.54
CA PRO A 210 4.12 27.39 -23.38
C PRO A 210 4.96 26.34 -22.66
N GLY A 211 4.26 25.40 -22.01
CA GLY A 211 4.87 24.29 -21.30
C GLY A 211 5.69 23.33 -22.19
N TYR A 212 6.36 22.39 -21.55
CA TYR A 212 7.15 21.36 -22.23
C TYR A 212 7.27 20.11 -21.35
N PHE A 213 7.44 18.94 -21.96
CA PHE A 213 7.88 17.73 -21.26
C PHE A 213 9.36 17.87 -20.92
N LEU A 214 9.78 17.39 -19.75
CA LEU A 214 11.15 17.57 -19.29
C LEU A 214 12.17 17.04 -20.30
N TYR A 215 13.22 17.83 -20.52
CA TYR A 215 14.41 17.38 -21.20
C TYR A 215 15.33 16.64 -20.23
N ALA A 216 16.31 15.90 -20.77
CA ALA A 216 17.30 15.22 -19.95
C ALA A 216 18.05 16.18 -19.01
N SER A 217 18.35 17.41 -19.47
CA SER A 217 19.00 18.44 -18.65
C SER A 217 18.11 18.94 -17.50
N ASP A 218 16.79 18.95 -17.67
CA ASP A 218 15.87 19.32 -16.60
C ASP A 218 15.83 18.22 -15.54
N ALA A 219 15.85 16.96 -15.98
CA ALA A 219 15.94 15.82 -15.07
C ALA A 219 17.24 15.85 -14.26
N GLU A 220 18.39 16.05 -14.90
CA GLU A 220 19.69 16.22 -14.23
C GLU A 220 19.65 17.39 -13.22
N ASN A 221 19.07 18.53 -13.61
CA ASN A 221 18.92 19.69 -12.73
C ASN A 221 18.07 19.36 -11.49
N PHE A 222 16.95 18.65 -11.66
CA PHE A 222 16.08 18.28 -10.54
C PHE A 222 16.69 17.24 -9.60
N ILE A 223 17.64 16.43 -10.09
CA ILE A 223 18.35 15.42 -9.30
C ILE A 223 19.52 16.05 -8.53
N TYR A 224 20.31 16.90 -9.19
CA TYR A 224 21.62 17.34 -8.69
C TYR A 224 21.66 18.76 -8.15
N LYS A 225 20.68 19.62 -8.48
CA LYS A 225 20.68 21.01 -8.04
C LYS A 225 19.79 21.19 -6.81
N ASP A 226 20.43 21.55 -5.71
CA ASP A 226 19.72 21.90 -4.48
C ASP A 226 18.77 23.09 -4.70
N GLY A 227 17.55 22.97 -4.16
CA GLY A 227 16.50 23.98 -4.30
C GLY A 227 15.76 24.00 -5.65
N ALA A 228 15.95 22.99 -6.53
CA ALA A 228 15.13 22.85 -7.72
C ALA A 228 13.63 22.66 -7.39
N GLN A 229 12.72 22.95 -8.35
CA GLN A 229 11.26 22.98 -8.16
C GLN A 229 10.67 21.72 -7.48
N TYR A 230 11.32 20.58 -7.67
CA TYR A 230 10.96 19.34 -6.98
C TYR A 230 12.06 18.81 -6.06
N ASN A 231 13.29 19.32 -6.19
CA ASN A 231 14.50 18.91 -5.48
C ASN A 231 14.45 17.43 -5.05
N TYR A 232 14.19 16.53 -6.00
CA TYR A 232 14.04 15.09 -5.72
C TYR A 232 15.33 14.48 -5.17
N GLY A 233 16.43 15.26 -5.21
CA GLY A 233 17.42 15.28 -4.17
C GLY A 233 18.10 13.93 -4.02
N TYR A 234 18.90 13.55 -5.02
CA TYR A 234 19.95 12.58 -4.74
C TYR A 234 20.84 13.17 -3.64
N LYS A 235 20.73 12.59 -2.44
CA LYS A 235 21.68 12.83 -1.36
C LYS A 235 22.49 11.56 -1.20
N GLU A 236 23.80 11.71 -1.18
CA GLU A 236 24.69 10.61 -0.80
C GLU A 236 24.19 10.02 0.54
N GLY A 237 23.97 8.70 0.58
CA GLY A 237 23.44 8.01 1.75
C GLY A 237 21.93 8.15 1.98
N TYR A 238 21.13 8.60 1.01
CA TYR A 238 19.66 8.73 1.17
C TYR A 238 18.98 7.40 1.57
N PHE A 239 19.22 6.33 0.81
CA PHE A 239 18.69 4.99 1.13
C PHE A 239 19.27 4.44 2.44
N ASP A 240 20.56 4.71 2.72
CA ASP A 240 21.21 4.31 3.97
C ASP A 240 20.59 4.98 5.20
N SER A 241 20.19 6.25 5.08
CA SER A 241 19.50 6.98 6.15
C SER A 241 18.16 6.32 6.49
N ILE A 242 17.36 5.98 5.48
CA ILE A 242 16.08 5.29 5.67
C ILE A 242 16.30 3.94 6.35
N VAL A 243 17.28 3.16 5.89
CA VAL A 243 17.62 1.86 6.51
C VAL A 243 18.06 2.02 7.96
N ALA A 244 18.90 3.02 8.26
CA ALA A 244 19.36 3.29 9.61
C ALA A 244 18.19 3.66 10.55
N GLU A 245 17.20 4.41 10.06
CA GLU A 245 16.01 4.75 10.83
C GLU A 245 15.12 3.53 11.08
N ILE A 246 14.91 2.67 10.08
CA ILE A 246 14.19 1.40 10.24
C ILE A 246 14.87 0.53 11.33
N GLU A 247 16.19 0.34 11.22
CA GLU A 247 16.95 -0.48 12.16
C GLU A 247 17.04 0.13 13.58
N ALA A 248 16.90 1.46 13.69
CA ALA A 248 16.82 2.15 14.98
C ALA A 248 15.51 1.87 15.71
N VAL A 249 14.42 1.60 14.97
CA VAL A 249 13.14 1.16 15.56
C VAL A 249 13.24 -0.27 16.08
N ASP A 250 13.66 -1.19 15.21
CA ASP A 250 14.00 -2.56 15.56
C ASP A 250 14.96 -3.15 14.53
N LYS A 251 16.08 -3.68 15.01
CA LYS A 251 17.16 -4.17 14.16
C LYS A 251 16.80 -5.40 13.33
N THR A 252 15.80 -6.17 13.74
CA THR A 252 15.49 -7.48 13.15
C THR A 252 14.06 -7.64 12.70
N ALA A 253 13.14 -6.83 13.22
CA ALA A 253 11.73 -7.03 12.98
C ALA A 253 11.25 -6.52 11.60
N PHE A 254 12.00 -5.63 10.95
CA PHE A 254 11.62 -5.00 9.67
C PHE A 254 12.59 -5.31 8.53
N THR A 255 13.22 -6.49 8.55
CA THR A 255 14.21 -6.88 7.52
C THR A 255 13.64 -6.95 6.10
N ASP A 256 12.35 -7.22 5.97
CA ASP A 256 11.61 -7.21 4.71
C ASP A 256 11.42 -5.80 4.15
N LEU A 257 11.11 -4.83 5.02
CA LEU A 257 11.09 -3.42 4.66
C LEU A 257 12.48 -2.92 4.24
N VAL A 258 13.52 -3.29 4.98
CA VAL A 258 14.91 -2.98 4.59
C VAL A 258 15.25 -3.58 3.22
N ALA A 259 14.85 -4.84 2.98
CA ALA A 259 15.07 -5.47 1.68
C ALA A 259 14.33 -4.73 0.54
N ASN A 260 13.13 -4.22 0.81
CA ASN A 260 12.36 -3.42 -0.15
C ASN A 260 13.07 -2.09 -0.46
N VAL A 261 13.58 -1.38 0.54
CA VAL A 261 14.39 -0.15 0.35
C VAL A 261 15.62 -0.43 -0.51
N ARG A 262 16.32 -1.56 -0.29
CA ARG A 262 17.49 -1.96 -1.09
C ARG A 262 17.15 -2.35 -2.53
N LYS A 263 15.97 -2.92 -2.78
CA LYS A 263 15.48 -3.13 -4.16
C LYS A 263 15.22 -1.80 -4.86
N ALA A 264 14.58 -0.86 -4.16
CA ALA A 264 14.34 0.48 -4.69
C ALA A 264 15.65 1.22 -5.00
N GLU A 265 16.66 1.11 -4.14
CA GLU A 265 18.02 1.63 -4.35
C GLU A 265 18.67 1.05 -5.62
N ALA A 266 18.61 -0.28 -5.79
CA ALA A 266 19.16 -0.94 -6.98
C ALA A 266 18.48 -0.45 -8.27
N LEU A 267 17.16 -0.27 -8.24
CA LEU A 267 16.41 0.27 -9.37
C LEU A 267 16.74 1.74 -9.62
N ALA A 268 16.84 2.57 -8.58
CA ALA A 268 17.24 3.97 -8.71
C ALA A 268 18.61 4.09 -9.39
N ASN A 269 19.60 3.31 -8.93
CA ASN A 269 20.93 3.27 -9.54
C ASN A 269 20.89 2.84 -11.02
N LYS A 270 20.06 1.84 -11.34
CA LYS A 270 19.85 1.38 -12.73
C LYS A 270 19.24 2.50 -13.60
N ALA A 271 18.15 3.12 -13.14
CA ALA A 271 17.45 4.18 -13.87
C ALA A 271 18.31 5.45 -14.03
N LEU A 272 19.02 5.85 -12.98
CA LEU A 272 19.98 6.95 -13.02
C LEU A 272 21.09 6.68 -14.05
N GLY A 273 21.62 5.45 -14.06
CA GLY A 273 22.60 5.04 -15.05
C GLY A 273 22.10 5.14 -16.49
N GLU A 274 20.82 4.89 -16.77
CA GLU A 274 20.25 5.07 -18.12
C GLU A 274 20.23 6.56 -18.52
N LEU A 275 19.94 7.49 -17.59
CA LEU A 275 20.02 8.93 -17.82
C LEU A 275 21.46 9.38 -18.07
N GLU A 276 22.39 9.03 -17.18
CA GLU A 276 23.80 9.45 -17.25
C GLU A 276 24.52 8.92 -18.50
N ASN A 277 24.18 7.70 -18.93
CA ASN A 277 24.72 7.10 -20.15
C ASN A 277 23.98 7.57 -21.42
N LYS A 278 22.99 8.46 -21.29
CA LYS A 278 22.19 9.01 -22.39
C LYS A 278 21.43 7.95 -23.19
N ASN A 279 20.91 6.94 -22.49
CA ASN A 279 20.14 5.84 -23.08
C ASN A 279 18.68 6.23 -23.30
N TYR A 280 18.47 7.23 -24.15
CA TYR A 280 17.17 7.72 -24.56
C TYR A 280 17.23 8.19 -26.01
N THR A 281 16.06 8.30 -26.63
CA THR A 281 15.89 8.90 -27.96
C THR A 281 15.07 10.18 -27.85
N SER A 282 15.12 11.02 -28.89
CA SER A 282 14.35 12.25 -28.97
C SER A 282 13.79 12.46 -30.37
N GLU A 283 12.55 12.95 -30.45
CA GLU A 283 11.88 13.28 -31.71
C GLU A 283 11.35 14.71 -31.65
N TYR A 284 11.53 15.48 -32.72
CA TYR A 284 10.95 16.81 -32.85
C TYR A 284 9.55 16.70 -33.47
N LYS A 285 8.50 17.02 -32.71
CA LYS A 285 7.11 16.90 -33.17
C LYS A 285 6.19 17.91 -32.53
N TYR A 286 5.02 18.08 -33.13
CA TYR A 286 3.94 18.86 -32.54
C TYR A 286 3.40 18.19 -31.28
N VAL A 287 3.42 18.90 -30.16
CA VAL A 287 2.93 18.46 -28.85
C VAL A 287 1.60 19.14 -28.56
N GLU A 288 0.50 18.42 -28.78
CA GLU A 288 -0.87 18.94 -28.64
C GLU A 288 -1.12 19.59 -27.27
N LYS A 289 -0.59 18.98 -26.20
CA LYS A 289 -0.71 19.49 -24.82
C LYS A 289 -0.21 20.94 -24.67
N PHE A 290 0.79 21.35 -25.44
CA PHE A 290 1.41 22.67 -25.34
C PHE A 290 1.18 23.54 -26.57
N GLY A 291 0.49 23.01 -27.59
CA GLY A 291 0.17 23.75 -28.81
C GLY A 291 1.39 24.23 -29.61
N LYS A 292 2.53 23.51 -29.52
CA LYS A 292 3.77 23.87 -30.21
C LYS A 292 4.56 22.65 -30.65
N GLU A 293 5.47 22.85 -31.60
CA GLU A 293 6.50 21.86 -31.91
C GLU A 293 7.60 21.90 -30.86
N ASP A 294 8.00 20.73 -30.36
CA ASP A 294 9.04 20.59 -29.35
C ASP A 294 9.75 19.24 -29.44
N TRP A 295 10.89 19.11 -28.76
CA TRP A 295 11.58 17.83 -28.57
C TRP A 295 10.88 17.00 -27.51
N VAL A 296 10.53 15.76 -27.87
CA VAL A 296 9.94 14.77 -26.96
C VAL A 296 10.93 13.62 -26.76
N PHE A 297 11.29 13.37 -25.50
CA PHE A 297 12.23 12.32 -25.13
C PHE A 297 11.52 11.00 -24.83
N THR A 298 12.16 9.89 -25.21
CA THR A 298 11.70 8.53 -24.91
C THR A 298 12.83 7.73 -24.29
N LEU A 299 12.60 7.18 -23.10
CA LEU A 299 13.55 6.31 -22.43
C LEU A 299 13.61 4.95 -23.12
N ASN A 300 14.81 4.48 -23.45
CA ASN A 300 14.99 3.20 -24.15
C ASN A 300 14.43 2.00 -23.36
N LYS A 301 14.47 2.09 -22.02
CA LYS A 301 13.94 1.09 -21.09
C LYS A 301 12.85 1.63 -20.16
N GLY A 302 12.18 2.72 -20.52
CA GLY A 302 11.21 3.38 -19.64
C GLY A 302 10.10 2.44 -19.15
N GLU A 303 9.54 1.62 -20.05
CA GLU A 303 8.50 0.64 -19.70
C GLU A 303 9.01 -0.45 -18.74
N GLU A 304 10.22 -0.97 -18.96
CA GLU A 304 10.84 -1.98 -18.09
C GLU A 304 11.09 -1.41 -16.69
N LEU A 305 11.69 -0.21 -16.61
CA LEU A 305 11.98 0.47 -15.35
C LEU A 305 10.71 0.79 -14.57
N THR A 306 9.67 1.28 -15.26
CA THR A 306 8.37 1.59 -14.64
C THR A 306 7.68 0.33 -14.13
N ALA A 307 7.70 -0.77 -14.89
CA ALA A 307 7.13 -2.04 -14.45
C ALA A 307 7.88 -2.64 -13.24
N GLU A 308 9.21 -2.52 -13.23
CA GLU A 308 10.05 -2.94 -12.09
C GLU A 308 9.75 -2.09 -10.84
N MET A 309 9.61 -0.77 -11.01
CA MET A 309 9.23 0.16 -9.93
C MET A 309 7.87 -0.21 -9.34
N GLN A 310 6.86 -0.41 -10.19
CA GLN A 310 5.51 -0.79 -9.75
C GLN A 310 5.51 -2.09 -8.96
N LYS A 311 6.30 -3.09 -9.38
CA LYS A 311 6.44 -4.35 -8.65
C LYS A 311 7.04 -4.14 -7.26
N ILE A 312 8.12 -3.36 -7.15
CA ILE A 312 8.80 -3.10 -5.88
C ILE A 312 7.91 -2.24 -4.95
N TYR A 313 7.23 -1.24 -5.49
CA TYR A 313 6.25 -0.44 -4.75
C TYR A 313 5.07 -1.29 -4.26
N MET A 314 4.59 -2.24 -5.07
CA MET A 314 3.53 -3.16 -4.65
C MET A 314 3.99 -4.08 -3.51
N GLU A 315 5.26 -4.49 -3.47
CA GLU A 315 5.80 -5.20 -2.30
C GLU A 315 5.74 -4.33 -1.03
N PHE A 316 6.08 -3.04 -1.13
CA PHE A 316 5.98 -2.09 -0.01
C PHE A 316 4.52 -1.84 0.41
N SER A 317 3.62 -1.65 -0.55
CA SER A 317 2.19 -1.47 -0.29
C SER A 317 1.58 -2.71 0.37
N ASN A 318 1.96 -3.91 -0.09
CA ASN A 318 1.55 -5.17 0.55
C ASN A 318 2.16 -5.34 1.94
N TRP A 319 3.40 -4.89 2.14
CA TRP A 319 4.05 -4.88 3.46
C TRP A 319 3.32 -3.95 4.41
N LEU A 320 3.01 -2.71 4.00
CA LEU A 320 2.21 -1.77 4.80
C LEU A 320 0.86 -2.38 5.15
N GLY A 321 0.17 -2.98 4.17
CA GLY A 321 -1.10 -3.65 4.41
C GLY A 321 -0.97 -4.92 5.26
N SER A 322 0.23 -5.48 5.45
CA SER A 322 0.43 -6.65 6.30
C SER A 322 0.35 -6.34 7.80
N TRP A 323 0.53 -5.08 8.18
CA TRP A 323 0.43 -4.57 9.56
C TRP A 323 -1.00 -4.19 9.97
N GLU A 324 -1.96 -4.48 9.11
CA GLU A 324 -3.37 -4.27 9.41
C GLU A 324 -3.86 -5.21 10.51
N MET A 325 -4.74 -4.66 11.35
CA MET A 325 -5.30 -5.35 12.51
C MET A 325 -6.22 -6.51 12.19
#